data_AF-A0A5C7X620-F1
#
_entry.id   AF-A0A5C7X620-F1
#
_cell.length_a   1.000
_cell.length_b   1.000
_cell.length_c   1.000
_cell.angle_alpha   90.00
_cell.angle_beta   90.00
_cell.angle_gamma   90.00
#
_symmetry.space_group_name_H-M   'P 1'
#
loop_
_entity.id
_entity.type
_entity.pdbx_description
1 polymer ?
#
loop_
_entity_poly.entity_id
_entity_poly.type
_entity_poly.pdbx_seq_one_letter_code
_entity_poly.pdbx_strand_id
1 'polypeptide(L)'
;MMTAGCGGADKTKDTTTATAGPSTSAGAPSPEQVRTIAKEAYVYGFPMVDSYRIQHAYFVDSNNPEYKGPWNEVHSSARVFTPADTAVQTPNSDTPYSMLGADLRAEPLVLTVPSIEEGRYFSVQFIDGYTYNFAYVGSRTTGNGGGKYLLAGPGWN
;
A
#
# COMPACT_ATOMS: atom_id res chain seq x y z
N MET A 1 0.53 -1.03 18.04
CA MET A 1 0.35 -2.35 18.69
C MET A 1 0.96 -2.24 20.08
N MET A 2 0.14 -2.07 21.12
CA MET A 2 0.59 -2.08 22.52
C MET A 2 0.07 -3.36 23.14
N THR A 3 0.96 -4.32 23.38
CA THR A 3 0.65 -5.54 24.15
C THR A 3 1.20 -5.35 25.56
N ALA A 4 0.32 -5.11 26.53
CA ALA A 4 0.66 -5.18 27.94
C ALA A 4 0.56 -6.64 28.40
N GLY A 5 1.70 -7.25 28.71
CA GLY A 5 1.77 -8.58 29.31
C GLY A 5 1.93 -8.47 30.83
N CYS A 6 1.03 -9.08 31.58
CA CYS A 6 1.22 -9.31 33.02
C CYS A 6 1.39 -10.82 33.24
N GLY A 7 2.58 -11.20 33.72
CA GLY A 7 2.90 -12.56 34.14
C GLY A 7 2.18 -12.95 35.43
N GLY A 8 2.01 -14.25 35.63
CA GLY A 8 1.54 -14.80 36.88
C GLY A 8 2.34 -16.04 37.26
N ALA A 9 2.79 -16.10 38.51
CA ALA A 9 2.44 -17.17 39.45
C ALA A 9 3.06 -16.86 40.83
N ASP A 10 2.23 -16.69 41.84
CA ASP A 10 2.24 -17.65 42.96
C ASP A 10 0.92 -17.61 43.74
N LYS A 11 0.47 -18.80 44.14
CA LYS A 11 -0.86 -19.09 44.68
C LYS A 11 -0.90 -18.89 46.19
N THR A 12 -1.81 -18.06 46.67
CA THR A 12 -2.44 -18.20 47.99
C THR A 12 -3.92 -17.87 47.87
N LYS A 13 -4.77 -18.81 48.30
CA LYS A 13 -6.23 -18.64 48.39
C LYS A 13 -6.53 -17.76 49.60
N ASP A 14 -6.85 -16.50 49.37
CA ASP A 14 -7.58 -15.67 50.34
C ASP A 14 -8.98 -15.39 49.82
N THR A 15 -9.97 -15.69 50.66
CA THR A 15 -11.38 -15.45 50.38
C THR A 15 -11.64 -13.96 50.60
N THR A 16 -11.31 -13.16 49.59
CA THR A 16 -11.62 -11.74 49.56
C THR A 16 -12.74 -11.53 48.55
N THR A 17 -13.91 -11.13 49.04
CA THR A 17 -15.00 -10.58 48.22
C THR A 17 -14.41 -9.57 47.26
N ALA A 18 -14.36 -9.91 45.97
CA ALA A 18 -13.88 -9.01 44.94
C ALA A 18 -14.93 -7.92 44.74
N THR A 19 -14.79 -6.82 45.47
CA THR A 19 -15.44 -5.56 45.13
C THR A 19 -14.91 -5.20 43.74
N ALA A 20 -15.76 -5.29 42.71
CA ALA A 20 -15.43 -4.81 41.39
C ALA A 20 -15.02 -3.34 41.53
N GLY A 21 -13.74 -3.04 41.31
CA GLY A 21 -13.26 -1.67 41.23
C GLY A 21 -14.06 -0.93 40.15
N PRO A 22 -14.29 0.38 40.31
CA PRO A 22 -15.11 1.13 39.38
C PRO A 22 -14.56 0.93 37.97
N SER A 23 -15.37 0.34 37.10
CA SER A 23 -15.14 0.41 35.66
C SER A 23 -15.17 1.89 35.30
N THR A 24 -14.01 2.49 35.08
CA THR A 24 -13.92 3.82 34.49
C THR A 24 -14.45 3.68 33.07
N SER A 25 -15.76 3.88 32.90
CA SER A 25 -16.31 4.26 31.61
C SER A 25 -15.61 5.56 31.24
N ALA A 26 -14.62 5.50 30.36
CA ALA A 26 -14.08 6.71 29.76
C ALA A 26 -15.27 7.45 29.14
N GLY A 27 -15.60 8.62 29.69
CA GLY A 27 -16.65 9.47 29.13
C GLY A 27 -16.36 9.78 27.66
N ALA A 28 -17.37 10.26 26.94
CA ALA A 28 -17.18 10.67 25.54
C ALA A 28 -15.99 11.67 25.44
N PRO A 29 -15.15 11.57 24.39
CA PRO A 29 -14.00 12.45 24.23
C PRO A 29 -14.46 13.92 24.09
N SER A 30 -13.69 14.84 24.66
CA SER A 30 -13.93 16.27 24.49
C SER A 30 -13.77 16.69 23.03
N PRO A 31 -14.36 17.83 22.60
CA PRO A 31 -14.15 18.35 21.24
C PRO A 31 -12.67 18.52 20.86
N GLU A 32 -11.82 18.91 21.80
CA GLU A 32 -10.37 19.04 21.60
C GLU A 32 -9.70 17.68 21.40
N GLN A 33 -10.10 16.67 22.18
CA GLN A 33 -9.62 15.30 22.01
C GLN A 33 -10.03 14.73 20.65
N VAL A 34 -11.29 14.95 20.25
CA VAL A 34 -11.79 14.57 18.93
C VAL A 34 -10.98 15.24 17.82
N ARG A 35 -10.69 16.55 17.96
CA ARG A 35 -9.88 17.29 16.97
C ARG A 35 -8.46 16.73 16.84
N THR A 36 -7.82 16.39 17.97
CA THR A 36 -6.48 15.79 17.97
C THR A 36 -6.49 14.42 17.29
N ILE A 37 -7.41 13.54 17.68
CA ILE A 37 -7.56 12.20 17.08
C ILE A 37 -7.84 12.31 15.57
N ALA A 38 -8.74 13.20 15.16
CA ALA A 38 -9.07 13.40 13.75
C ALA A 38 -7.85 13.88 12.94
N LYS A 39 -7.03 14.78 13.50
CA LYS A 39 -5.79 15.23 12.85
C LYS A 39 -4.79 14.08 12.68
N GLU A 40 -4.58 13.29 13.72
CA GLU A 40 -3.68 12.13 13.67
C GLU A 40 -4.17 11.07 12.69
N ALA A 41 -5.47 10.77 12.70
CA ALA A 41 -6.10 9.84 11.77
C ALA A 41 -6.00 10.34 10.33
N TYR A 42 -6.15 11.64 10.08
CA TYR A 42 -5.97 12.23 8.75
C TYR A 42 -4.53 12.04 8.26
N VAL A 43 -3.52 12.39 9.07
CA VAL A 43 -2.11 12.23 8.70
C VAL A 43 -1.78 10.76 8.45
N TYR A 44 -2.29 9.87 9.30
CA TYR A 44 -2.11 8.42 9.16
C TYR A 44 -2.76 7.85 7.89
N GLY A 45 -3.99 8.28 7.58
CA GLY A 45 -4.75 7.76 6.44
C GLY A 45 -4.42 8.42 5.10
N PHE A 46 -3.78 9.58 5.11
CA PHE A 46 -3.53 10.39 3.91
C PHE A 46 -2.84 9.61 2.77
N PRO A 47 -1.76 8.82 3.00
CA PRO A 47 -1.09 8.09 1.93
C PRO A 47 -2.03 7.12 1.19
N MET A 48 -2.92 6.42 1.93
CA MET A 48 -3.89 5.52 1.31
C MET A 48 -4.94 6.27 0.48
N VAL A 49 -5.43 7.39 1.00
CA VAL A 49 -6.45 8.19 0.30
C VAL A 49 -5.88 8.78 -1.00
N ASP A 50 -4.65 9.31 -0.96
CA ASP A 50 -4.00 9.82 -2.17
C ASP A 50 -3.61 8.69 -3.15
N SER A 51 -3.11 7.56 -2.64
CA SER A 51 -2.87 6.36 -3.46
C SER A 51 -4.15 5.89 -4.16
N TYR A 52 -5.29 5.88 -3.46
CA TYR A 52 -6.57 5.53 -4.06
C TYR A 52 -7.05 6.55 -5.09
N ARG A 53 -6.78 7.86 -4.90
CA ARG A 53 -7.07 8.88 -5.93
C ARG A 53 -6.36 8.53 -7.25
N ILE A 54 -5.11 8.09 -7.19
CA ILE A 54 -4.33 7.67 -8.37
C ILE A 54 -4.94 6.41 -9.00
N GLN A 55 -5.17 5.38 -8.17
CA GLN A 55 -5.76 4.11 -8.63
C GLN A 55 -7.15 4.30 -9.27
N HIS A 56 -7.98 5.16 -8.68
CA HIS A 56 -9.29 5.50 -9.22
C HIS A 56 -9.18 6.17 -10.60
N ALA A 57 -8.28 7.14 -10.76
CA ALA A 57 -8.06 7.81 -12.04
C ALA A 57 -7.55 6.84 -13.12
N TYR A 58 -6.65 5.92 -12.77
CA TYR A 58 -6.05 5.00 -13.73
C TYR A 58 -6.93 3.79 -14.09
N PHE A 59 -7.69 3.25 -13.14
CA PHE A 59 -8.29 1.91 -13.28
C PHE A 59 -9.80 1.84 -12.98
N VAL A 60 -10.44 2.94 -12.56
CA VAL A 60 -11.88 2.94 -12.21
C VAL A 60 -12.67 3.92 -13.07
N ASP A 61 -12.25 5.18 -13.11
CA ASP A 61 -12.98 6.23 -13.83
C ASP A 61 -12.57 6.28 -15.31
N SER A 62 -13.33 5.57 -16.14
CA SER A 62 -13.09 5.53 -17.59
C SER A 62 -13.31 6.87 -18.30
N ASN A 63 -13.89 7.88 -17.63
CA ASN A 63 -14.05 9.23 -18.17
C ASN A 63 -12.87 10.15 -17.79
N ASN A 64 -11.95 9.68 -16.95
CA ASN A 64 -10.79 10.44 -16.55
C ASN A 64 -9.77 10.50 -17.72
N PRO A 65 -9.21 11.68 -18.06
CA PRO A 65 -8.16 11.79 -19.08
C PRO A 65 -6.91 10.94 -18.78
N GLU A 66 -6.68 10.60 -17.51
CA GLU A 66 -5.55 9.79 -17.06
C GLU A 66 -5.84 8.29 -17.07
N TYR A 67 -7.06 7.86 -17.41
CA TYR A 67 -7.46 6.46 -17.44
C TYR A 67 -6.51 5.61 -18.29
N LYS A 68 -6.03 4.50 -17.72
CA LYS A 68 -5.08 3.59 -18.37
C LYS A 68 -5.78 2.34 -18.88
N GLY A 69 -6.70 1.78 -18.11
CA GLY A 69 -7.45 0.58 -18.50
C GLY A 69 -7.92 -0.26 -17.31
N PRO A 70 -8.36 -1.51 -17.55
CA PRO A 70 -8.80 -2.41 -16.49
C PRO A 70 -7.70 -2.82 -15.50
N TRP A 71 -8.13 -3.27 -14.30
CA TRP A 71 -7.26 -3.90 -13.30
C TRP A 71 -6.65 -5.20 -13.82
N ASN A 72 -5.51 -5.60 -13.24
CA ASN A 72 -4.78 -6.84 -13.56
C ASN A 72 -4.27 -6.93 -15.01
N GLU A 73 -4.25 -5.80 -15.74
CA GLU A 73 -3.67 -5.65 -17.06
C GLU A 73 -2.53 -4.62 -17.03
N VAL A 74 -1.50 -4.85 -17.85
CA VAL A 74 -0.37 -3.93 -17.98
C VAL A 74 -0.66 -2.91 -19.07
N HIS A 75 -0.58 -1.63 -18.73
CA HIS A 75 -0.83 -0.51 -19.64
C HIS A 75 0.45 0.29 -19.83
N SER A 76 1.06 0.19 -21.02
CA SER A 76 2.36 0.79 -21.33
C SER A 76 2.24 2.08 -22.14
N SER A 77 2.99 3.11 -21.75
CA SER A 77 3.20 4.33 -22.52
C SER A 77 4.61 4.36 -23.07
N ALA A 78 4.75 4.45 -24.39
CA ALA A 78 6.05 4.57 -25.05
C ALA A 78 6.66 5.99 -24.95
N ARG A 79 5.84 7.00 -24.63
CA ARG A 79 6.32 8.36 -24.36
C ARG A 79 6.71 8.52 -22.90
N VAL A 80 7.65 9.42 -22.66
CA VAL A 80 7.96 9.91 -21.31
C VAL A 80 6.83 10.82 -20.80
N PHE A 81 6.72 10.94 -19.48
CA PHE A 81 5.74 11.81 -18.86
C PHE A 81 6.19 13.27 -18.95
N THR A 82 5.19 14.15 -18.98
CA THR A 82 5.30 15.61 -19.15
C THR A 82 4.54 16.31 -18.01
N PRO A 83 4.63 17.64 -17.88
CA PRO A 83 3.81 18.37 -16.92
C PRO A 83 2.29 18.22 -17.11
N ALA A 84 1.83 17.71 -18.27
CA ALA A 84 0.43 17.42 -18.50
C ALA A 84 -0.03 16.10 -17.85
N ASP A 85 0.90 15.21 -17.47
CA ASP A 85 0.63 13.96 -16.77
C ASP A 85 0.61 14.21 -15.26
N THR A 86 -0.58 14.27 -14.68
CA THR A 86 -0.78 14.87 -13.34
C THR A 86 -1.34 13.92 -12.30
N ALA A 87 -1.68 12.68 -12.68
CA ALA A 87 -2.21 11.70 -11.75
C ALA A 87 -1.22 11.40 -10.60
N VAL A 88 0.02 11.07 -10.96
CA VAL A 88 1.14 10.83 -10.03
C VAL A 88 1.93 12.12 -9.84
N GLN A 89 2.37 12.38 -8.61
CA GLN A 89 3.16 13.55 -8.26
C GLN A 89 4.59 13.40 -8.81
N THR A 90 5.06 14.46 -9.48
CA THR A 90 6.45 14.60 -9.94
C THR A 90 6.99 13.37 -10.69
N PRO A 91 6.34 12.93 -11.78
CA PRO A 91 6.89 11.85 -12.59
C PRO A 91 8.21 12.29 -13.22
N ASN A 92 9.12 11.34 -13.45
CA ASN A 92 10.34 11.64 -14.20
C ASN A 92 10.06 11.65 -15.72
N SER A 93 10.95 12.30 -16.46
CA SER A 93 10.88 12.38 -17.93
C SER A 93 12.01 11.57 -18.60
N ASP A 94 12.64 10.66 -17.88
CA ASP A 94 13.77 9.85 -18.36
C ASP A 94 13.34 8.47 -18.85
N THR A 95 12.19 7.98 -18.35
CA THR A 95 11.74 6.60 -18.58
C THR A 95 10.30 6.53 -19.09
N PRO A 96 10.00 5.67 -20.08
CA PRO A 96 8.63 5.28 -20.37
C PRO A 96 8.08 4.41 -19.23
N TYR A 97 6.79 4.54 -18.96
CA TYR A 97 6.13 3.85 -17.85
C TYR A 97 5.19 2.75 -18.34
N SER A 98 5.09 1.70 -17.54
CA SER A 98 3.97 0.75 -17.58
C SER A 98 3.26 0.79 -16.24
N MET A 99 1.93 0.87 -16.27
CA MET A 99 1.08 0.91 -15.08
C MET A 99 0.32 -0.40 -14.94
N LEU A 100 0.25 -0.91 -13.71
CA LEU A 100 -0.51 -2.11 -13.35
C LEU A 100 -1.18 -1.86 -12.00
N GLY A 101 -2.52 -1.85 -12.00
CA GLY A 101 -3.31 -1.95 -10.78
C GLY A 101 -3.51 -3.42 -10.45
N ALA A 102 -2.88 -3.93 -9.40
CA ALA A 102 -2.97 -5.33 -9.01
C ALA A 102 -4.09 -5.55 -7.97
N ASP A 103 -5.21 -6.11 -8.40
CA ASP A 103 -6.25 -6.66 -7.53
C ASP A 103 -5.99 -8.15 -7.28
N LEU A 104 -5.44 -8.43 -6.09
CA LEU A 104 -5.00 -9.77 -5.67
C LEU A 104 -6.01 -10.46 -4.74
N ARG A 105 -7.25 -9.96 -4.65
CA ARG A 105 -8.26 -10.51 -3.73
C ARG A 105 -8.72 -11.92 -4.12
N ALA A 106 -8.74 -12.21 -5.41
CA ALA A 106 -9.20 -13.49 -5.94
C ALA A 106 -8.05 -14.50 -6.09
N GLU A 107 -6.93 -14.07 -6.69
CA GLU A 107 -5.79 -14.94 -7.01
C GLU A 107 -4.50 -14.13 -7.21
N PRO A 108 -3.32 -14.78 -7.15
CA PRO A 108 -2.05 -14.16 -7.52
C PRO A 108 -1.93 -13.81 -9.01
N LEU A 109 -1.02 -12.88 -9.33
CA LEU A 109 -0.63 -12.57 -10.71
C LEU A 109 0.75 -13.14 -11.04
N VAL A 110 0.91 -13.70 -12.23
CA VAL A 110 2.23 -14.04 -12.79
C VAL A 110 2.69 -12.92 -13.71
N LEU A 111 3.70 -12.17 -13.26
CA LEU A 111 4.30 -11.09 -14.02
C LEU A 111 5.49 -11.61 -14.82
N THR A 112 5.42 -11.48 -16.14
CA THR A 112 6.55 -11.84 -17.02
C THR A 112 7.30 -10.57 -17.40
N VAL A 113 8.55 -10.47 -16.99
CA VAL A 113 9.49 -9.42 -17.39
C VAL A 113 10.35 -9.96 -18.53
N PRO A 114 10.35 -9.33 -19.71
CA PRO A 114 11.22 -9.77 -20.80
C PRO A 114 12.69 -9.49 -20.46
N SER A 115 13.61 -10.18 -21.14
CA SER A 115 15.01 -9.78 -21.09
C SER A 115 15.16 -8.38 -21.68
N ILE A 116 15.92 -7.54 -20.99
CA ILE A 116 16.20 -6.16 -21.37
C ILE A 116 17.66 -6.08 -21.82
N GLU A 117 17.95 -5.25 -22.82
CA GLU A 117 19.31 -5.01 -23.32
C GLU A 117 20.29 -4.69 -22.17
N GLU A 118 21.50 -5.21 -22.24
CA GLU A 118 22.55 -4.90 -21.27
C GLU A 118 22.84 -3.38 -21.29
N GLY A 119 23.00 -2.77 -20.11
CA GLY A 119 23.21 -1.32 -19.96
C GLY A 119 21.92 -0.48 -20.03
N ARG A 120 20.79 -1.01 -20.49
CA ARG A 120 19.49 -0.32 -20.41
C ARG A 120 18.90 -0.46 -19.01
N TYR A 121 18.64 0.67 -18.36
CA TYR A 121 18.01 0.69 -17.04
C TYR A 121 16.51 0.39 -17.11
N PHE A 122 16.03 -0.45 -16.19
CA PHE A 122 14.61 -0.60 -15.90
C PHE A 122 14.39 -0.94 -14.42
N SER A 123 13.19 -0.65 -13.93
CA SER A 123 12.75 -1.02 -12.58
C SER A 123 11.24 -1.23 -12.57
N VAL A 124 10.81 -2.41 -12.11
CA VAL A 124 9.45 -2.71 -11.70
C VAL A 124 9.40 -2.54 -10.19
N GLN A 125 8.74 -1.48 -9.75
CA GLN A 125 8.55 -1.14 -8.35
C GLN A 125 7.23 -1.70 -7.85
N PHE A 126 7.25 -2.33 -6.68
CA PHE A 126 6.05 -2.87 -6.03
C PHE A 126 5.75 -2.08 -4.76
N ILE A 127 4.58 -1.45 -4.75
CA ILE A 127 4.07 -0.69 -3.60
C ILE A 127 2.78 -1.26 -3.06
N ASP A 128 2.57 -1.12 -1.75
CA ASP A 128 1.27 -1.38 -1.13
C ASP A 128 0.36 -0.13 -1.15
N GLY A 129 -0.85 -0.27 -0.60
CA GLY A 129 -1.82 0.83 -0.52
C GLY A 129 -1.33 2.03 0.31
N TYR A 130 -0.36 1.83 1.20
CA TYR A 130 0.28 2.90 1.97
C TYR A 130 1.50 3.49 1.28
N THR A 131 1.78 3.10 0.04
CA THR A 131 2.94 3.51 -0.77
C THR A 131 4.29 2.97 -0.30
N TYR A 132 4.30 1.94 0.57
CA TYR A 132 5.55 1.28 0.95
C TYR A 132 6.09 0.41 -0.18
N ASN A 133 7.35 0.66 -0.55
CA ASN A 133 8.08 -0.20 -1.48
C ASN A 133 8.48 -1.50 -0.77
N PHE A 134 7.85 -2.62 -1.14
CA PHE A 134 8.16 -3.91 -0.51
C PHE A 134 9.03 -4.82 -1.40
N ALA A 135 9.10 -4.55 -2.71
CA ALA A 135 9.93 -5.32 -3.63
C ALA A 135 10.32 -4.52 -4.89
N TYR A 136 11.37 -5.00 -5.57
CA TYR A 136 11.82 -4.50 -6.85
C TYR A 136 12.30 -5.64 -7.74
N VAL A 137 11.92 -5.60 -9.01
CA VAL A 137 12.52 -6.39 -10.10
C VAL A 137 13.14 -5.42 -11.07
N GLY A 138 14.42 -5.56 -11.40
CA GLY A 138 15.09 -4.54 -12.21
C GLY A 138 16.60 -4.72 -12.32
N SER A 139 17.21 -3.84 -13.12
CA SER A 139 18.65 -3.84 -13.40
C SER A 139 19.53 -3.89 -12.15
N ARG A 140 19.06 -3.30 -11.04
CA ARG A 140 19.80 -3.19 -9.78
C ARG A 140 19.59 -4.34 -8.80
N THR A 141 18.55 -5.16 -8.98
CA THR A 141 18.18 -6.21 -8.01
C THR A 141 18.24 -7.61 -8.62
N THR A 142 17.63 -7.80 -9.78
CA THR A 142 17.52 -9.10 -10.46
C THR A 142 18.31 -9.14 -11.77
N GLY A 143 18.90 -8.01 -12.18
CA GLY A 143 19.58 -7.87 -13.46
C GLY A 143 18.61 -7.78 -14.64
N ASN A 144 19.19 -7.81 -15.85
CA ASN A 144 18.47 -7.56 -17.11
C ASN A 144 18.00 -8.85 -17.83
N GLY A 145 18.20 -10.02 -17.23
CA GLY A 145 17.85 -11.31 -17.85
C GLY A 145 16.34 -11.55 -18.03
N GLY A 146 15.49 -10.74 -17.40
CA GLY A 146 14.04 -10.97 -17.34
C GLY A 146 13.67 -12.09 -16.36
N GLY A 147 12.42 -12.56 -16.41
CA GLY A 147 11.95 -13.63 -15.55
C GLY A 147 10.43 -13.67 -15.40
N LYS A 148 9.96 -14.67 -14.65
CA LYS A 148 8.56 -14.79 -14.22
C LYS A 148 8.50 -14.64 -12.70
N TYR A 149 7.63 -13.76 -12.23
CA TYR A 149 7.51 -13.39 -10.82
C TYR A 149 6.05 -13.56 -10.40
N LEU A 150 5.83 -14.26 -9.28
CA LEU A 150 4.50 -14.40 -8.69
C LEU A 150 4.25 -13.26 -7.71
N LEU A 151 3.23 -12.45 -7.97
CA LEU A 151 2.73 -11.43 -7.04
C LEU A 151 1.49 -11.98 -6.35
N ALA A 152 1.63 -12.37 -5.09
CA ALA A 152 0.55 -12.96 -4.30
C ALA A 152 0.01 -11.97 -3.26
N GLY A 153 -1.31 -11.99 -3.06
CA GLY A 153 -1.96 -11.22 -2.01
C GLY A 153 -1.66 -11.80 -0.61
N PRO A 154 -1.86 -11.01 0.47
CA PRO A 154 -1.49 -11.39 1.83
C PRO A 154 -2.28 -12.59 2.40
N GLY A 155 -3.39 -12.98 1.77
CA GLY A 155 -4.21 -14.12 2.16
C GLY A 155 -3.95 -15.41 1.37
N TRP A 156 -2.97 -15.43 0.47
CA TRP A 156 -2.67 -16.60 -0.37
C TRP A 156 -1.83 -17.64 0.40
N ASN A 157 -2.17 -18.93 0.27
CA ASN A 157 -1.56 -20.04 1.02
C ASN A 157 -1.49 -21.34 0.22
#